data_AF-A0A535U2B5-F1
#
_entry.id   AF-A0A535U2B5-F1
#
_cell.length_a   1.000
_cell.length_b   1.000
_cell.length_c   1.000
_cell.angle_alpha   90.00
_cell.angle_beta   90.00
_cell.angle_gamma   90.00
#
_symmetry.space_group_name_H-M   'P 1'
#
loop_
_entity.id
_entity.type
_entity.pdbx_description
1 polymer ?
#
loop_
_entity_poly.entity_id
_entity_poly.type
_entity_poly.pdbx_seq_one_letter_code
_entity_poly.pdbx_strand_id
1 'polypeptide(L)'
;MRVLLAALALLLTIVACGPIGGSGTSAPTAASVAVKSGDLPSGLHRCDLSGDINSYLNKIKTKDPATYKSASDGWAAAQKDGATGAEVEFYTDSADHCKALESNGSQIGSATYKLVVNFVFQFKDQASAEKGYKSDSIFGFSAASLKASQVPVVEGKDTGLGANSIVLTIAISNQSFYVAVWQNKQFMVILGVLNVDTALAKKAAVAENSRIR
;
A
#
# COMPACT_ATOMS: atom_id res chain seq x y z
N MET A 1 81.95 -21.78 -2.25
CA MET A 1 82.33 -20.46 -1.72
C MET A 1 81.86 -19.40 -2.73
N ARG A 2 81.15 -18.38 -2.24
CA ARG A 2 80.62 -17.18 -2.91
C ARG A 2 79.22 -17.24 -3.57
N VAL A 3 78.35 -16.49 -2.88
CA VAL A 3 76.98 -16.04 -3.14
C VAL A 3 76.97 -14.92 -4.19
N LEU A 4 75.89 -14.82 -5.00
CA LEU A 4 75.29 -13.59 -5.57
C LEU A 4 73.99 -14.00 -6.29
N LEU A 5 72.81 -13.88 -5.68
CA LEU A 5 71.88 -12.74 -5.73
C LEU A 5 71.45 -12.34 -7.17
N ALA A 6 70.26 -12.78 -7.57
CA ALA A 6 69.40 -12.03 -8.49
C ALA A 6 67.93 -12.41 -8.23
N ALA A 7 67.20 -11.48 -7.62
CA ALA A 7 65.78 -11.54 -7.37
C ALA A 7 65.01 -11.23 -8.65
N LEU A 8 63.92 -11.96 -8.92
CA LEU A 8 62.86 -11.50 -9.79
C LEU A 8 61.52 -11.98 -9.23
N ALA A 9 60.82 -11.06 -8.56
CA ALA A 9 59.51 -11.27 -7.98
C ALA A 9 58.45 -11.40 -9.09
N LEU A 10 57.76 -12.53 -9.12
CA LEU A 10 56.65 -12.80 -10.03
C LEU A 10 55.40 -12.13 -9.44
N LEU A 11 55.00 -10.98 -10.00
CA LEU A 11 53.75 -10.30 -9.68
C LEU A 11 52.57 -11.09 -10.26
N LEU A 12 51.86 -11.81 -9.39
CA LEU A 12 50.55 -12.40 -9.63
C LEU A 12 49.51 -11.29 -9.86
N THR A 13 49.14 -11.02 -11.10
CA THR A 13 47.94 -10.24 -11.42
C THR A 13 46.71 -11.11 -11.24
N ILE A 14 46.10 -11.00 -10.07
CA ILE A 14 44.79 -11.57 -9.77
C ILE A 14 43.77 -10.70 -10.53
N VAL A 15 43.18 -11.21 -11.61
CA VAL A 15 41.98 -10.63 -12.21
C VAL A 15 40.85 -10.88 -11.22
N ALA A 16 40.63 -9.91 -10.33
CA ALA A 16 39.46 -9.87 -9.48
C ALA A 16 38.24 -9.58 -10.36
N CYS A 17 37.52 -10.64 -10.75
CA CYS A 17 36.08 -10.55 -11.01
C CYS A 17 35.40 -10.21 -9.68
N GLY A 18 35.45 -8.93 -9.29
CA GLY A 18 34.50 -8.42 -8.31
C GLY A 18 33.10 -8.46 -8.93
N PRO A 19 32.05 -8.84 -8.18
CA PRO A 19 30.70 -8.65 -8.67
C PRO A 19 30.53 -7.17 -8.92
N ILE A 20 30.17 -6.81 -10.16
CA ILE A 20 29.70 -5.48 -10.51
C ILE A 20 28.42 -5.30 -9.70
N GLY A 21 28.55 -4.71 -8.51
CA GLY A 21 27.46 -4.25 -7.68
C GLY A 21 26.79 -3.09 -8.40
N GLY A 22 25.98 -3.41 -9.41
CA GLY A 22 24.95 -2.49 -9.85
C GLY A 22 24.13 -2.14 -8.62
N SER A 23 23.98 -0.83 -8.37
CA SER A 23 23.08 -0.28 -7.36
C SER A 23 21.65 -0.64 -7.75
N GLY A 24 21.29 -1.91 -7.60
CA GLY A 24 19.98 -2.42 -7.92
C GLY A 24 19.02 -1.83 -6.91
N THR A 25 18.24 -0.83 -7.34
CA THR A 25 17.01 -0.48 -6.64
C THR A 25 16.23 -1.78 -6.43
N SER A 26 16.08 -2.19 -5.17
CA SER A 26 15.26 -3.34 -4.82
C SER A 26 13.90 -3.20 -5.50
N ALA A 27 13.37 -4.30 -6.02
CA ALA A 27 12.02 -4.32 -6.55
C ALA A 27 11.05 -3.78 -5.49
N PRO A 28 10.03 -3.00 -5.88
CA PRO A 28 9.04 -2.50 -4.93
C PRO A 28 8.39 -3.67 -4.17
N THR A 29 8.18 -3.45 -2.88
CA THR A 29 7.36 -4.30 -2.00
C THR A 29 6.07 -3.58 -1.67
N ALA A 30 5.05 -4.31 -1.18
CA ALA A 30 3.81 -3.71 -0.67
C ALA A 30 4.10 -2.59 0.34
N ALA A 31 5.00 -2.85 1.30
CA ALA A 31 5.45 -1.87 2.27
C ALA A 31 6.11 -0.64 1.63
N SER A 32 6.95 -0.80 0.59
CA SER A 32 7.58 0.35 -0.06
C SER A 32 6.61 1.22 -0.84
N VAL A 33 5.54 0.63 -1.38
CA VAL A 33 4.51 1.32 -2.16
C VAL A 33 3.59 2.11 -1.25
N ALA A 34 3.13 1.49 -0.15
CA ALA A 34 2.14 2.02 0.79
C ALA A 34 2.38 3.48 1.19
N VAL A 35 1.29 4.19 1.48
CA VAL A 35 1.30 5.60 1.86
C VAL A 35 2.27 5.88 3.01
N LYS A 36 3.00 6.99 2.90
CA LYS A 36 4.02 7.43 3.86
C LYS A 36 3.58 8.71 4.53
N SER A 37 4.07 8.96 5.75
CA SER A 37 3.83 10.23 6.45
C SER A 37 4.16 11.46 5.60
N GLY A 38 5.20 11.39 4.77
CA GLY A 38 5.60 12.49 3.89
C GLY A 38 4.66 12.75 2.71
N ASP A 39 3.75 11.83 2.39
CA ASP A 39 2.72 12.03 1.36
C ASP A 39 1.50 12.77 1.91
N LEU A 40 1.39 12.87 3.24
CA LEU A 40 0.21 13.31 3.97
C LEU A 40 0.39 14.72 4.55
N PRO A 41 -0.69 15.46 4.82
CA PRO A 41 -0.60 16.73 5.53
C PRO A 41 -0.01 16.55 6.93
N SER A 42 0.61 17.62 7.42
CA SER A 42 1.10 17.71 8.80
C SER A 42 0.00 17.46 9.82
N GLY A 43 0.36 16.84 10.95
CA GLY A 43 -0.58 16.53 12.04
C GLY A 43 -1.30 15.21 11.88
N LEU A 44 -1.00 14.42 10.85
CA LEU A 44 -1.36 13.02 10.77
C LEU A 44 -0.21 12.14 11.27
N HIS A 45 -0.55 11.15 12.09
CA HIS A 45 0.39 10.23 12.73
C HIS A 45 0.03 8.80 12.36
N ARG A 46 1.05 7.99 12.11
CA ARG A 46 0.88 6.56 11.81
C ARG A 46 0.37 5.84 13.06
N CYS A 47 -0.68 5.04 12.90
CA CYS A 47 -1.23 4.24 14.00
C CYS A 47 -0.47 2.93 14.18
N ASP A 48 -0.38 2.47 15.41
CA ASP A 48 0.22 1.18 15.78
C ASP A 48 -0.48 -0.02 15.12
N LEU A 49 -1.73 0.15 14.68
CA LEU A 49 -2.48 -0.85 13.91
C LEU A 49 -1.82 -1.18 12.56
N SER A 50 -1.03 -0.27 12.01
CA SER A 50 -0.36 -0.40 10.71
C SER A 50 0.73 -1.48 10.69
N GLY A 51 1.05 -1.99 9.51
CA GLY A 51 2.06 -3.01 9.27
C GLY A 51 1.65 -4.00 8.19
N ASP A 52 2.41 -5.08 8.06
CA ASP A 52 2.05 -6.18 7.17
C ASP A 52 0.68 -6.78 7.56
N ILE A 53 0.00 -7.37 6.59
CA ILE A 53 -1.36 -7.87 6.77
C ILE A 53 -1.51 -8.88 7.91
N ASN A 54 -0.50 -9.73 8.18
CA ASN A 54 -0.59 -10.70 9.26
C ASN A 54 -0.45 -10.02 10.62
N SER A 55 0.42 -9.01 10.73
CA SER A 55 0.53 -8.15 11.91
C SER A 55 -0.78 -7.40 12.18
N TYR A 56 -1.38 -6.79 11.15
CA TYR A 56 -2.70 -6.16 11.25
C TYR A 56 -3.78 -7.13 11.74
N LEU A 57 -3.91 -8.30 11.08
CA LEU A 57 -4.89 -9.32 11.45
C LEU A 57 -4.73 -9.79 12.90
N ASN A 58 -3.49 -9.97 13.36
CA ASN A 58 -3.22 -10.36 14.74
C ASN A 58 -3.65 -9.28 15.75
N LYS A 59 -3.46 -7.99 15.44
CA LYS A 59 -3.85 -6.88 16.31
C LYS A 59 -5.36 -6.74 16.47
N ILE A 60 -6.12 -6.97 15.40
CA ILE A 60 -7.59 -6.84 15.44
C ILE A 60 -8.30 -8.11 15.89
N LYS A 61 -7.64 -9.28 15.87
CA LYS A 61 -8.26 -10.59 16.11
C LYS A 61 -9.18 -10.65 17.34
N THR A 62 -8.74 -10.06 18.45
CA THR A 62 -9.49 -10.06 19.72
C THR A 62 -10.27 -8.77 19.95
N LYS A 63 -9.84 -7.65 19.36
CA LYS A 63 -10.41 -6.31 19.57
C LYS A 63 -11.59 -6.02 18.66
N ASP A 64 -11.56 -6.55 17.44
CA ASP A 64 -12.64 -6.47 16.44
C ASP A 64 -12.75 -7.80 15.67
N PRO A 65 -13.39 -8.83 16.28
CA PRO A 65 -13.50 -10.15 15.65
C PRO A 65 -14.27 -10.16 14.33
N ALA A 66 -15.18 -9.21 14.12
CA ALA A 66 -15.97 -9.11 12.89
C ALA A 66 -15.09 -8.61 11.73
N THR A 67 -14.35 -7.51 11.94
CA THR A 67 -13.37 -7.01 10.96
C THR A 67 -12.24 -8.02 10.77
N TYR A 68 -11.79 -8.71 11.82
CA TYR A 68 -10.82 -9.79 11.69
C TYR A 68 -11.30 -10.88 10.73
N LYS A 69 -12.53 -11.35 10.90
CA LYS A 69 -13.07 -12.42 10.06
C LYS A 69 -13.14 -11.98 8.60
N SER A 70 -13.76 -10.83 8.31
CA SER A 70 -13.89 -10.34 6.94
C SER A 70 -12.53 -10.06 6.30
N ALA A 71 -11.59 -9.51 7.07
CA ALA A 71 -10.24 -9.25 6.60
C ALA A 71 -9.43 -10.53 6.36
N SER A 72 -9.51 -11.50 7.26
CA SER A 72 -8.84 -12.80 7.10
C SER A 72 -9.38 -13.56 5.89
N ASP A 73 -10.70 -13.55 5.68
CA ASP A 73 -11.34 -14.19 4.53
C ASP A 73 -10.92 -13.52 3.22
N GLY A 74 -10.91 -12.18 3.18
CA GLY A 74 -10.46 -11.39 2.04
C GLY A 74 -8.97 -11.63 1.72
N TRP A 75 -8.11 -11.70 2.74
CA TRP A 75 -6.70 -12.00 2.55
C TRP A 75 -6.49 -13.42 2.01
N ALA A 76 -7.17 -14.42 2.56
CA ALA A 76 -7.10 -15.80 2.08
C ALA A 76 -7.59 -15.93 0.63
N ALA A 77 -8.63 -15.18 0.24
CA ALA A 77 -9.09 -15.12 -1.15
C ALA A 77 -8.04 -14.49 -2.07
N ALA A 78 -7.47 -13.34 -1.68
CA ALA A 78 -6.41 -12.69 -2.44
C ALA A 78 -5.19 -13.60 -2.63
N GLN A 79 -4.80 -14.37 -1.60
CA GLN A 79 -3.70 -15.34 -1.70
C GLN A 79 -4.00 -16.46 -2.72
N LYS A 80 -5.23 -16.98 -2.76
CA LYS A 80 -5.65 -17.96 -3.78
C LYS A 80 -5.57 -17.38 -5.20
N ASP A 81 -5.77 -16.09 -5.33
CA ASP A 81 -5.63 -15.35 -6.59
C ASP A 81 -4.20 -14.86 -6.87
N GLY A 82 -3.23 -15.24 -6.04
CA GLY A 82 -1.80 -14.99 -6.28
C GLY A 82 -1.21 -13.79 -5.54
N ALA A 83 -1.90 -13.25 -4.53
CA ALA A 83 -1.31 -12.28 -3.62
C ALA A 83 -0.20 -12.93 -2.79
N THR A 84 0.96 -12.28 -2.74
CA THR A 84 2.17 -12.76 -2.05
C THR A 84 2.53 -11.92 -0.83
N GLY A 85 1.99 -10.70 -0.73
CA GLY A 85 2.17 -9.83 0.43
C GLY A 85 1.16 -8.70 0.43
N ALA A 86 0.93 -8.11 1.59
CA ALA A 86 0.14 -6.90 1.70
C ALA A 86 0.61 -6.04 2.89
N GLU A 87 0.48 -4.73 2.73
CA GLU A 87 0.74 -3.72 3.76
C GLU A 87 -0.57 -2.98 4.07
N VAL A 88 -0.78 -2.70 5.35
CA VAL A 88 -1.93 -1.94 5.85
C VAL A 88 -1.41 -0.73 6.61
N GLU A 89 -1.88 0.45 6.22
CA GLU A 89 -1.44 1.71 6.77
C GLU A 89 -2.64 2.53 7.25
N PHE A 90 -2.58 2.98 8.50
CA PHE A 90 -3.56 3.86 9.12
C PHE A 90 -2.87 5.12 9.62
N TYR A 91 -3.41 6.28 9.25
CA TYR A 91 -2.98 7.57 9.79
C TYR A 91 -4.17 8.38 10.28
N THR A 92 -4.00 9.04 11.42
CA THR A 92 -5.03 9.92 11.99
C THR A 92 -4.39 11.07 12.78
N ASP A 93 -5.21 12.04 13.16
CA ASP A 93 -4.81 13.26 13.86
C ASP A 93 -4.60 13.12 15.38
N SER A 94 -4.83 11.94 16.00
CA SER A 94 -4.58 11.73 17.43
C SER A 94 -4.32 10.26 17.82
N ALA A 95 -3.62 10.05 18.93
CA ALA A 95 -3.41 8.70 19.47
C ALA A 95 -4.72 8.01 19.90
N ASP A 96 -5.71 8.78 20.36
CA ASP A 96 -6.99 8.21 20.78
C ASP A 96 -7.86 7.78 19.60
N HIS A 97 -7.81 8.50 18.48
CA HIS A 97 -8.41 8.04 17.23
C HIS A 97 -7.71 6.77 16.71
N CYS A 98 -6.39 6.64 16.86
CA CYS A 98 -5.69 5.39 16.53
C CYS A 98 -6.19 4.21 17.36
N LYS A 99 -6.36 4.39 18.69
CA LYS A 99 -6.90 3.34 19.56
C LYS A 99 -8.33 2.96 19.18
N ALA A 100 -9.16 3.94 18.81
CA ALA A 100 -10.55 3.70 18.42
C ALA A 100 -10.66 2.80 17.17
N LEU A 101 -9.71 2.87 16.24
CA LEU A 101 -9.68 2.02 15.04
C LEU A 101 -9.44 0.54 15.36
N GLU A 102 -8.78 0.23 16.47
CA GLU A 102 -8.45 -1.17 16.80
C GLU A 102 -9.69 -2.02 17.11
N SER A 103 -10.79 -1.39 17.52
CA SER A 103 -12.05 -2.06 17.90
C SER A 103 -13.24 -1.68 17.01
N ASN A 104 -13.08 -0.75 16.06
CA ASN A 104 -14.19 -0.20 15.25
C ASN A 104 -13.84 -0.15 13.75
N GLY A 105 -13.11 -1.15 13.25
CA GLY A 105 -12.70 -1.19 11.84
C GLY A 105 -13.89 -1.17 10.87
N SER A 106 -15.00 -1.81 11.25
CA SER A 106 -16.24 -1.81 10.48
C SER A 106 -16.92 -0.43 10.36
N GLN A 107 -16.53 0.54 11.18
CA GLN A 107 -17.14 1.88 11.25
C GLN A 107 -16.23 2.99 10.70
N ILE A 108 -15.11 2.64 10.06
CA ILE A 108 -14.16 3.60 9.46
C ILE A 108 -14.85 4.63 8.57
N GLY A 109 -15.89 4.22 7.81
CA GLY A 109 -16.66 5.11 6.94
C GLY A 109 -17.49 6.19 7.65
N SER A 110 -17.60 6.13 8.99
CA SER A 110 -18.31 7.11 9.82
C SER A 110 -17.37 8.02 10.61
N ALA A 111 -16.05 7.91 10.40
CA ALA A 111 -15.07 8.73 11.10
C ALA A 111 -15.29 10.22 10.82
N THR A 112 -15.47 11.00 11.89
CA THR A 112 -15.64 12.46 11.83
C THR A 112 -14.33 13.23 12.03
N TYR A 113 -13.21 12.52 12.02
CA TYR A 113 -11.85 13.03 12.20
C TYR A 113 -11.01 12.73 10.96
N LYS A 114 -9.80 13.31 10.88
CA LYS A 114 -8.92 13.06 9.72
C LYS A 114 -8.42 11.63 9.76
N LEU A 115 -8.71 10.85 8.73
CA LEU A 115 -8.35 9.44 8.66
C LEU A 115 -7.83 9.07 7.28
N VAL A 116 -6.72 8.36 7.24
CA VAL A 116 -6.19 7.71 6.04
C VAL A 116 -6.14 6.21 6.30
N VAL A 117 -6.68 5.44 5.38
CA VAL A 117 -6.65 3.97 5.37
C VAL A 117 -6.11 3.54 4.02
N ASN A 118 -5.03 2.75 4.03
CA ASN A 118 -4.40 2.30 2.82
C ASN A 118 -4.09 0.80 2.91
N PHE A 119 -4.52 0.07 1.89
CA PHE A 119 -4.21 -1.32 1.69
C PHE A 119 -3.46 -1.47 0.38
N VAL A 120 -2.25 -2.01 0.44
CA VAL A 120 -1.46 -2.35 -0.73
C VAL A 120 -1.30 -3.85 -0.80
N PHE A 121 -1.70 -4.44 -1.91
CA PHE A 121 -1.52 -5.86 -2.20
C PHE A 121 -0.47 -6.01 -3.28
N GLN A 122 0.49 -6.89 -3.02
CA GLN A 122 1.46 -7.35 -3.99
C GLN A 122 1.06 -8.73 -4.46
N PHE A 123 0.90 -8.89 -5.77
CA PHE A 123 0.65 -10.17 -6.43
C PHE A 123 1.93 -10.71 -7.07
N LYS A 124 1.90 -11.99 -7.40
CA LYS A 124 2.99 -12.67 -8.12
C LYS A 124 3.27 -12.10 -9.50
N ASP A 125 2.25 -11.54 -10.15
CA ASP A 125 2.33 -10.95 -11.50
C ASP A 125 1.21 -9.94 -11.74
N GLN A 126 1.33 -9.18 -12.83
CA GLN A 126 0.34 -8.17 -13.23
C GLN A 126 -1.04 -8.79 -13.53
N ALA A 127 -1.10 -9.94 -14.19
CA ALA A 127 -2.37 -10.57 -14.54
C ALA A 127 -3.20 -10.93 -13.30
N SER A 128 -2.52 -11.41 -12.25
CA SER A 128 -3.12 -11.71 -10.94
C SER A 128 -3.60 -10.44 -10.25
N ALA A 129 -2.82 -9.35 -10.28
CA ALA A 129 -3.25 -8.06 -9.74
C ALA A 129 -4.45 -7.46 -10.50
N GLU A 130 -4.48 -7.57 -11.83
CA GLU A 130 -5.60 -7.14 -12.66
C GLU A 130 -6.86 -7.94 -12.36
N LYS A 131 -6.72 -9.25 -12.12
CA LYS A 131 -7.82 -10.08 -11.64
C LYS A 131 -8.28 -9.61 -10.26
N GLY A 132 -7.37 -9.33 -9.34
CA GLY A 132 -7.67 -8.77 -8.02
C GLY A 132 -8.48 -7.47 -8.09
N TYR A 133 -8.07 -6.53 -8.94
CA TYR A 133 -8.79 -5.27 -9.18
C TYR A 133 -10.21 -5.47 -9.70
N LYS A 134 -10.43 -6.48 -10.55
CA LYS A 134 -11.74 -6.83 -11.13
C LYS A 134 -12.58 -7.74 -10.23
N SER A 135 -11.96 -8.40 -9.26
CA SER A 135 -12.65 -9.31 -8.34
C SER A 135 -13.53 -8.55 -7.36
N ASP A 136 -14.53 -9.25 -6.82
CA ASP A 136 -15.40 -8.65 -5.82
C ASP A 136 -14.65 -8.39 -4.51
N SER A 137 -14.90 -7.20 -3.96
CA SER A 137 -14.49 -6.64 -2.66
C SER A 137 -13.34 -7.34 -1.92
N ILE A 138 -12.18 -6.68 -1.87
CA ILE A 138 -11.18 -6.95 -0.81
C ILE A 138 -11.40 -5.92 0.30
N PHE A 139 -11.64 -6.38 1.53
CA PHE A 139 -11.94 -5.52 2.70
C PHE A 139 -13.17 -4.60 2.57
N GLY A 140 -14.18 -4.97 1.79
CA GLY A 140 -15.38 -4.14 1.59
C GLY A 140 -15.25 -3.09 0.47
N PHE A 141 -14.05 -2.95 -0.12
CA PHE A 141 -13.77 -1.96 -1.15
C PHE A 141 -13.32 -2.63 -2.45
N SER A 142 -14.00 -2.33 -3.55
CA SER A 142 -13.58 -2.71 -4.90
C SER A 142 -14.00 -1.65 -5.90
N ALA A 143 -13.44 -1.74 -7.10
CA ALA A 143 -13.92 -0.91 -8.20
C ALA A 143 -15.42 -1.10 -8.46
N ALA A 144 -15.91 -2.34 -8.34
CA ALA A 144 -17.33 -2.66 -8.49
C ALA A 144 -18.20 -1.99 -7.40
N SER A 145 -17.76 -1.99 -6.13
CA SER A 145 -18.55 -1.35 -5.06
C SER A 145 -18.60 0.17 -5.21
N LEU A 146 -17.51 0.79 -5.64
CA LEU A 146 -17.48 2.23 -5.95
C LEU A 146 -18.44 2.58 -7.10
N LYS A 147 -18.47 1.78 -8.18
CA LYS A 147 -19.42 1.98 -9.29
C LYS A 147 -20.87 1.81 -8.88
N ALA A 148 -21.14 0.87 -7.98
CA ALA A 148 -22.50 0.60 -7.49
C ALA A 148 -23.03 1.68 -6.52
N SER A 149 -22.17 2.57 -6.02
CA SER A 149 -22.51 3.55 -4.97
C SER A 149 -23.48 4.67 -5.40
N GLN A 150 -23.84 4.75 -6.69
CA GLN A 150 -24.64 5.85 -7.29
C GLN A 150 -24.00 7.26 -7.16
N VAL A 151 -22.79 7.36 -6.64
CA VAL A 151 -21.98 8.58 -6.61
C VAL A 151 -21.14 8.65 -7.89
N PRO A 152 -20.98 9.83 -8.51
CA PRO A 152 -20.10 10.00 -9.65
C PRO A 152 -18.66 9.55 -9.33
N VAL A 153 -18.07 8.81 -10.26
CA VAL A 153 -16.68 8.32 -10.18
C VAL A 153 -15.88 8.81 -11.38
N VAL A 154 -14.57 8.97 -11.17
CA VAL A 154 -13.59 9.15 -12.24
C VAL A 154 -12.89 7.83 -12.48
N GLU A 155 -12.71 7.43 -13.73
CA GLU A 155 -12.15 6.12 -14.08
C GLU A 155 -10.95 6.23 -15.02
N GLY A 156 -10.12 5.19 -14.99
CA GLY A 156 -9.02 5.00 -15.91
C GLY A 156 -8.02 6.14 -15.88
N LYS A 157 -7.49 6.50 -17.05
CA LYS A 157 -6.36 7.44 -17.14
C LYS A 157 -6.66 8.82 -16.55
N ASP A 158 -7.93 9.22 -16.50
CA ASP A 158 -8.36 10.53 -15.99
C ASP A 158 -8.18 10.65 -14.46
N THR A 159 -8.05 9.53 -13.75
CA THR A 159 -7.71 9.53 -12.32
C THR A 159 -6.27 9.99 -12.06
N GLY A 160 -5.37 9.82 -13.03
CA GLY A 160 -3.92 9.94 -12.86
C GLY A 160 -3.23 8.72 -12.23
N LEU A 161 -3.96 7.64 -11.96
CA LEU A 161 -3.45 6.42 -11.31
C LEU A 161 -3.20 5.24 -12.28
N GLY A 162 -3.63 5.38 -13.53
CA GLY A 162 -3.42 4.37 -14.58
C GLY A 162 -4.73 3.86 -15.18
N ALA A 163 -4.64 2.95 -16.15
CA ALA A 163 -5.81 2.48 -16.90
C ALA A 163 -6.82 1.68 -16.04
N ASN A 164 -6.33 0.92 -15.06
CA ASN A 164 -7.16 0.17 -14.12
C ASN A 164 -7.27 0.96 -12.82
N SER A 165 -8.11 1.99 -12.81
CA SER A 165 -8.30 2.82 -11.64
C SER A 165 -9.69 3.41 -11.59
N ILE A 166 -10.15 3.67 -10.36
CA ILE A 166 -11.39 4.37 -10.08
C ILE A 166 -11.19 5.26 -8.86
N VAL A 167 -11.79 6.45 -8.89
CA VAL A 167 -11.78 7.39 -7.79
C VAL A 167 -13.20 7.87 -7.55
N LEU A 168 -13.63 7.77 -6.30
CA LEU A 168 -14.84 8.39 -5.79
C LEU A 168 -14.43 9.56 -4.92
N THR A 169 -15.07 10.71 -5.12
CA THR A 169 -14.94 11.86 -4.25
C THR A 169 -16.33 12.38 -3.92
N ILE A 170 -16.65 12.48 -2.64
CA ILE A 170 -17.92 13.00 -2.17
C ILE A 170 -17.73 13.81 -0.90
N ALA A 171 -18.54 14.85 -0.75
CA ALA A 171 -18.71 15.55 0.52
C ALA A 171 -20.16 15.37 0.98
N ILE A 172 -20.35 14.88 2.19
CA ILE A 172 -21.67 14.72 2.82
C ILE A 172 -21.64 15.52 4.11
N SER A 173 -22.51 16.52 4.22
CA SER A 173 -22.52 17.46 5.34
C SER A 173 -21.14 18.10 5.55
N ASN A 174 -20.50 17.86 6.68
CA ASN A 174 -19.18 18.37 7.05
C ASN A 174 -18.07 17.32 6.87
N GLN A 175 -18.34 16.20 6.20
CA GLN A 175 -17.37 15.14 5.96
C GLN A 175 -16.97 15.07 4.50
N SER A 176 -15.67 14.89 4.24
CA SER A 176 -15.13 14.66 2.90
C SER A 176 -14.61 13.23 2.80
N PHE A 177 -14.84 12.61 1.64
CA PHE A 177 -14.38 11.27 1.32
C PHE A 177 -13.67 11.31 -0.01
N TYR A 178 -12.45 10.77 -0.04
CA TYR A 178 -11.72 10.42 -1.24
C TYR A 178 -11.39 8.94 -1.16
N VAL A 179 -11.93 8.14 -2.07
CA VAL A 179 -11.66 6.69 -2.13
C VAL A 179 -11.13 6.37 -3.50
N ALA A 180 -9.92 5.83 -3.57
CA ALA A 180 -9.27 5.39 -4.79
C ALA A 180 -9.01 3.88 -4.73
N VAL A 181 -9.33 3.19 -5.82
CA VAL A 181 -8.92 1.80 -6.03
C VAL A 181 -8.23 1.72 -7.38
N TRP A 182 -7.01 1.22 -7.41
CA TRP A 182 -6.28 1.06 -8.66
C TRP A 182 -5.40 -0.17 -8.67
N GLN A 183 -5.06 -0.60 -9.87
CA GLN A 183 -4.02 -1.57 -10.12
C GLN A 183 -2.98 -0.95 -11.04
N ASN A 184 -1.72 -1.22 -10.72
CA ASN A 184 -0.59 -0.88 -11.55
C ASN A 184 0.48 -1.98 -11.37
N LYS A 185 0.97 -2.54 -12.48
CA LYS A 185 1.85 -3.72 -12.49
C LYS A 185 1.32 -4.85 -11.58
N GLN A 186 2.15 -5.45 -10.75
CA GLN A 186 1.73 -6.51 -9.82
C GLN A 186 1.06 -6.00 -8.53
N PHE A 187 0.67 -4.72 -8.47
CA PHE A 187 0.09 -4.13 -7.27
C PHE A 187 -1.37 -3.74 -7.48
N MET A 188 -2.19 -4.00 -6.46
CA MET A 188 -3.50 -3.41 -6.29
C MET A 188 -3.48 -2.57 -5.02
N VAL A 189 -4.06 -1.38 -5.08
CA VAL A 189 -4.08 -0.44 -3.96
C VAL A 189 -5.50 0.05 -3.73
N ILE A 190 -5.84 0.17 -2.46
CA ILE A 190 -7.05 0.81 -1.96
C ILE A 190 -6.59 1.93 -1.03
N LEU A 191 -7.03 3.15 -1.29
CA LEU A 191 -6.74 4.32 -0.47
C LEU A 191 -8.06 5.03 -0.14
N GLY A 192 -8.42 5.04 1.14
CA GLY A 192 -9.49 5.86 1.69
C GLY A 192 -8.90 7.02 2.48
N VAL A 193 -9.34 8.24 2.17
CA VAL A 193 -8.94 9.46 2.87
C VAL A 193 -10.20 10.22 3.26
N LEU A 194 -10.39 10.44 4.56
CA LEU A 194 -11.56 11.06 5.16
C LEU A 194 -11.17 12.37 5.84
N ASN A 195 -12.00 13.40 5.65
CA ASN A 195 -11.89 14.71 6.30
C ASN A 195 -10.53 15.42 6.08
N VAL A 196 -9.86 15.08 4.99
CA VAL A 196 -8.66 15.76 4.48
C VAL A 196 -9.03 16.45 3.18
N ASP A 197 -8.34 17.54 2.87
CA ASP A 197 -8.47 18.24 1.60
C ASP A 197 -8.29 17.26 0.41
N THR A 198 -9.22 17.30 -0.54
CA THR A 198 -9.25 16.37 -1.67
C THR A 198 -8.02 16.50 -2.58
N ALA A 199 -7.46 17.70 -2.74
CA ALA A 199 -6.26 17.90 -3.55
C ALA A 199 -5.05 17.24 -2.88
N LEU A 200 -4.95 17.32 -1.55
CA LEU A 200 -3.93 16.59 -0.78
C LEU A 200 -4.13 15.08 -0.83
N ALA A 201 -5.37 14.59 -0.73
CA ALA A 201 -5.69 13.17 -0.88
C ALA A 201 -5.28 12.63 -2.27
N LYS A 202 -5.59 13.38 -3.33
CA LYS A 202 -5.16 13.05 -4.70
C LYS A 202 -3.64 13.04 -4.83
N LYS A 203 -2.95 14.02 -4.23
CA LYS A 203 -1.48 14.07 -4.23
C LYS A 203 -0.88 12.84 -3.56
N ALA A 204 -1.43 12.39 -2.44
CA ALA A 204 -0.99 11.18 -1.76
C ALA A 204 -1.15 9.94 -2.64
N ALA A 205 -2.32 9.77 -3.29
CA ALA A 205 -2.57 8.66 -4.22
C ALA A 205 -1.57 8.62 -5.38
N VAL A 206 -1.28 9.78 -5.99
CA VAL A 206 -0.30 9.89 -7.08
C VAL A 206 1.12 9.61 -6.60
N ALA A 207 1.50 10.08 -5.41
CA ALA A 207 2.80 9.79 -4.81
C ALA A 207 2.97 8.28 -4.57
N GLU A 208 1.93 7.61 -4.05
CA GLU A 208 1.87 6.17 -3.87
C GLU A 208 2.05 5.42 -5.19
N ASN A 209 1.25 5.78 -6.20
CA ASN A 209 1.34 5.15 -7.51
C ASN A 209 2.71 5.37 -8.18
N SER A 210 3.39 6.50 -7.93
CA SER A 210 4.72 6.79 -8.49
C SER A 210 5.84 5.85 -8.01
N ARG A 211 5.60 5.13 -6.90
CA ARG A 211 6.51 4.11 -6.34
C ARG A 211 6.31 2.74 -6.99
N ILE A 212 5.23 2.55 -7.74
CA ILE A 212 4.99 1.38 -8.58
C ILE A 212 5.66 1.62 -9.94
N ARG A 213 6.99 1.41 -10.00
CA ARG A 213 7.80 1.67 -11.20
C ARG A 213 8.14 0.45 -12.03
#